data_AF-R3WJZ9-F1
#
_entry.id   AF-R3WJZ9-F1
#
_cell.length_a   1.000
_cell.length_b   1.000
_cell.length_c   1.000
_cell.angle_alpha   90.00
_cell.angle_beta   90.00
_cell.angle_gamma   90.00
#
_symmetry.space_group_name_H-M   'P 1'
#
loop_
_entity.id
_entity.type
_entity.pdbx_description
1 polymer ?
#
loop_
_entity_poly.entity_id
_entity_poly.type
_entity_poly.pdbx_seq_one_letter_code
_entity_poly.pdbx_strand_id
1 'polypeptide(L)'
;MIIKNRKYLITSGVMFYPELEMTILKKQALQGWKFVRMTSFGVLVFKKGCPEEKQFAVDFYDGEKNDIPDYLALYEEAGWKTIYNYRKKYFYFEAPLNASPIYTDPQSYRERIYKEWSWAVFRSLVTFPIGIAMIYLLVITRQETGTPLSNEWIRFFLYFFGFLFAFWPVGMIVNVLFSRLTYGKRIEFYKEPEKFAKKQRKIRDVIILMIIGGFMGGCISFLMIHLLGNLL
;
A
#
# COMPACT_ATOMS: atom_id res chain seq x y z
N MET A 1 -0.03 17.68 -10.01
CA MET A 1 -0.85 18.91 -9.92
C MET A 1 -0.18 19.92 -9.00
N ILE A 2 -0.22 21.22 -9.29
CA ILE A 2 0.30 22.27 -8.40
C ILE A 2 -0.85 23.18 -7.99
N ILE A 3 -1.02 23.39 -6.68
CA ILE A 3 -2.05 24.28 -6.11
C ILE A 3 -1.41 25.07 -4.97
N LYS A 4 -1.54 26.41 -4.99
CA LYS A 4 -1.07 27.31 -3.91
C LYS A 4 0.35 26.97 -3.41
N ASN A 5 1.33 26.92 -4.31
CA ASN A 5 2.74 26.59 -4.04
C ASN A 5 3.02 25.20 -3.45
N ARG A 6 2.06 24.29 -3.53
CA ARG A 6 2.24 22.87 -3.21
C ARG A 6 2.10 22.03 -4.45
N LYS A 7 2.91 20.97 -4.54
CA LYS A 7 2.83 19.98 -5.60
C LYS A 7 2.28 18.68 -5.02
N TYR A 8 1.42 18.05 -5.81
CA TYR A 8 0.69 16.84 -5.46
C TYR A 8 0.94 15.79 -6.52
N LEU A 9 1.37 14.61 -6.08
CA LEU A 9 1.60 13.42 -6.90
C LEU A 9 0.91 12.22 -6.24
N ILE A 10 0.34 11.33 -7.04
CA ILE A 10 -0.17 10.05 -6.53
C ILE A 10 1.01 9.15 -6.18
N THR A 11 0.93 8.47 -5.03
CA THR A 11 1.91 7.48 -4.59
C THR A 11 2.15 6.41 -5.66
N SER A 12 3.37 5.90 -5.74
CA SER A 12 3.63 4.68 -6.51
C SER A 12 3.03 3.45 -5.83
N GLY A 13 2.75 3.54 -4.53
CA GLY A 13 2.36 2.46 -3.64
C GLY A 13 3.58 2.04 -2.84
N VAL A 14 3.84 2.72 -1.72
CA VAL A 14 5.04 2.52 -0.86
C VAL A 14 5.30 1.06 -0.47
N MET A 15 4.26 0.23 -0.40
CA MET A 15 4.39 -1.18 -0.03
C MET A 15 5.00 -2.05 -1.14
N PHE A 16 4.50 -1.90 -2.36
CA PHE A 16 4.89 -2.74 -3.50
C PHE A 16 5.94 -2.08 -4.41
N TYR A 17 6.02 -0.75 -4.37
CA TYR A 17 6.87 0.08 -5.23
C TYR A 17 7.66 1.15 -4.46
N PRO A 18 8.29 0.86 -3.31
CA PRO A 18 9.02 1.87 -2.55
C PRO A 18 10.23 2.39 -3.32
N GLU A 19 10.94 1.56 -4.09
CA GLU A 19 12.12 2.01 -4.85
C GLU A 19 11.71 3.02 -5.92
N LEU A 20 10.66 2.72 -6.69
CA LEU A 20 10.07 3.68 -7.63
C LEU A 20 9.58 4.95 -6.92
N GLU A 21 8.97 4.84 -5.74
CA GLU A 21 8.57 6.02 -4.96
C GLU A 21 9.78 6.88 -4.57
N MET A 22 10.88 6.28 -4.08
CA MET A 22 12.10 7.02 -3.72
C MET A 22 12.72 7.74 -4.92
N THR A 23 12.69 7.14 -6.11
CA THR A 23 13.14 7.85 -7.33
C THR A 23 12.28 9.06 -7.67
N ILE A 24 10.96 9.02 -7.37
CA ILE A 24 10.08 10.18 -7.54
C ILE A 24 10.48 11.26 -6.54
N LEU A 25 10.70 10.92 -5.28
CA LEU A 25 11.15 11.87 -4.25
C LEU A 25 12.47 12.52 -4.64
N LYS A 26 13.47 11.73 -5.07
CA LYS A 26 14.75 12.24 -5.58
C LYS A 26 14.57 13.20 -6.75
N LYS A 27 13.76 12.82 -7.76
CA LYS A 27 13.45 13.68 -8.90
C LYS A 27 12.76 14.98 -8.49
N GLN A 28 11.88 14.93 -7.49
CA GLN A 28 11.22 16.12 -6.97
C GLN A 28 12.19 17.03 -6.21
N ALA A 29 13.06 16.48 -5.37
CA ALA A 29 14.08 17.24 -4.65
C ALA A 29 15.02 17.98 -5.61
N LEU A 30 15.49 17.30 -6.67
CA LEU A 30 16.29 17.90 -7.75
C LEU A 30 15.59 19.06 -8.47
N GLN A 31 14.25 19.05 -8.50
CA GLN A 31 13.43 20.10 -9.10
C GLN A 31 13.05 21.22 -8.11
N GLY A 32 13.60 21.20 -6.89
CA GLY A 32 13.25 22.16 -5.83
C GLY A 32 11.90 21.89 -5.17
N TRP A 33 11.42 20.64 -5.20
CA TRP A 33 10.21 20.22 -4.49
C TRP A 33 10.56 19.34 -3.30
N LYS A 34 10.39 19.88 -2.09
CA LYS A 34 10.67 19.17 -0.85
C LYS A 34 9.46 18.35 -0.42
N PHE A 35 9.65 17.05 -0.16
CA PHE A 35 8.61 16.18 0.37
C PHE A 35 8.16 16.64 1.76
N VAL A 36 6.85 16.61 2.00
CA VAL A 36 6.25 17.05 3.27
C VAL A 36 5.52 15.91 3.95
N ARG A 37 4.66 15.20 3.21
CA ARG A 37 3.84 14.11 3.75
C ARG A 37 3.21 13.27 2.66
N MET A 38 2.74 12.09 3.04
CA MET A 38 1.73 11.33 2.31
C MET A 38 0.39 11.40 3.06
N THR A 39 -0.68 11.81 2.37
CA THR A 39 -2.04 11.82 2.93
C THR A 39 -2.57 10.39 3.12
N SER A 40 -3.60 10.20 3.95
CA SER A 40 -4.30 8.91 4.10
C SER A 40 -4.85 8.32 2.79
N PHE A 41 -5.08 9.15 1.77
CA PHE A 41 -5.55 8.74 0.44
C PHE A 41 -4.41 8.49 -0.57
N GLY A 42 -3.15 8.39 -0.12
CA GLY A 42 -2.04 8.06 -1.01
C GLY A 42 -1.56 9.21 -1.91
N VAL A 43 -1.83 10.47 -1.54
CA VAL A 43 -1.28 11.65 -2.23
C VAL A 43 0.02 12.11 -1.54
N LEU A 44 1.12 12.11 -2.29
CA LEU A 44 2.39 12.72 -1.90
C LEU A 44 2.29 14.24 -2.05
N VAL A 45 2.60 14.96 -0.97
CA VAL A 45 2.53 16.41 -0.89
C VAL A 45 3.94 16.98 -0.77
N PHE A 46 4.23 17.95 -1.62
CA PHE A 46 5.51 18.65 -1.67
C PHE A 46 5.30 20.15 -1.48
N LYS A 47 6.31 20.84 -0.94
CA LYS A 47 6.40 22.30 -0.89
C LYS A 47 7.55 22.78 -1.76
N LYS A 48 7.45 24.01 -2.28
CA LYS A 48 8.55 24.65 -2.99
C LYS A 48 9.75 24.84 -2.05
N GLY A 49 10.93 24.57 -2.54
CA GLY A 49 12.22 24.71 -1.87
C GLY A 49 13.33 24.92 -2.89
N CYS A 50 14.58 24.82 -2.45
CA CYS A 50 15.74 24.84 -3.34
C CYS A 50 15.97 23.45 -3.94
N PRO A 51 16.50 23.35 -5.18
CA PRO A 51 17.01 22.09 -5.72
C PRO A 51 18.01 21.46 -4.75
N GLU A 52 17.78 20.20 -4.39
CA GLU A 52 18.64 19.42 -3.51
C GLU A 52 18.97 18.08 -4.17
N GLU A 53 20.25 17.73 -4.21
CA GLU A 53 20.70 16.41 -4.64
C GLU A 53 20.93 15.53 -3.40
N LYS A 54 19.99 14.61 -3.16
CA LYS A 54 19.97 13.73 -1.96
C LYS A 54 19.56 12.31 -2.33
N GLN A 55 19.91 11.38 -1.45
CA GLN A 55 19.37 10.04 -1.44
C GLN A 55 18.08 9.99 -0.61
N PHE A 56 17.17 9.10 -0.99
CA PHE A 56 15.91 8.86 -0.29
C PHE A 56 15.71 7.37 -0.07
N ALA A 57 15.21 7.02 1.10
CA ALA A 57 14.87 5.66 1.46
C ALA A 57 13.59 5.61 2.30
N VAL A 58 12.97 4.44 2.35
CA VAL A 58 11.81 4.18 3.19
C VAL A 58 11.93 2.82 3.85
N ASP A 59 11.80 2.79 5.17
CA ASP A 59 11.80 1.57 5.95
C ASP A 59 10.42 1.31 6.58
N PHE A 60 10.16 0.03 6.89
CA PHE A 60 8.94 -0.44 7.53
C PHE A 60 9.23 -0.88 8.97
N TYR A 61 8.62 -0.18 9.92
CA TYR A 61 8.77 -0.43 11.34
C TYR A 61 7.64 -1.31 11.89
N ASP A 62 7.96 -2.52 12.35
CA ASP A 62 6.97 -3.44 12.92
C ASP A 62 6.91 -3.45 14.45
N GLY A 63 7.88 -2.82 15.14
CA GLY A 63 8.00 -2.79 16.60
C GLY A 63 6.99 -1.91 17.35
N GLU A 64 7.24 -1.75 18.65
CA GLU A 64 6.40 -1.00 19.58
C GLU A 64 6.52 0.51 19.43
N LYS A 65 5.46 1.26 19.75
CA LYS A 65 5.51 2.72 19.59
C LYS A 65 6.55 3.39 20.50
N ASN A 66 6.91 2.77 21.61
CA ASN A 66 7.83 3.32 22.59
C ASN A 66 9.28 3.23 22.13
N ASP A 67 9.63 2.28 21.24
CA ASP A 67 11.01 2.09 20.75
C ASP A 67 11.28 2.85 19.44
N ILE A 68 10.31 3.65 18.97
CA ILE A 68 10.49 4.51 17.79
C ILE A 68 11.70 5.45 17.96
N PRO A 69 11.92 6.13 19.11
CA PRO A 69 13.08 6.99 19.28
C PRO A 69 14.41 6.25 19.04
N ASP A 70 14.57 5.07 19.61
CA ASP A 70 15.79 4.25 19.47
C ASP A 70 15.97 3.78 18.02
N TYR A 71 14.87 3.36 17.39
CA TYR A 71 14.86 3.01 15.97
C TYR A 71 15.27 4.18 15.07
N LEU A 72 14.86 5.42 15.38
CA LEU A 72 15.26 6.60 14.61
C LEU A 72 16.72 7.00 14.88
N ALA A 73 17.19 6.86 16.13
CA ALA A 73 18.56 7.15 16.51
C ALA A 73 19.56 6.28 15.73
N LEU A 74 19.25 4.99 15.54
CA LEU A 74 20.05 4.06 14.72
C LEU A 74 20.27 4.60 13.29
N TYR A 75 19.22 5.17 12.68
CA TYR A 75 19.34 5.76 11.35
C TYR A 75 20.11 7.07 11.34
N GLU A 76 19.91 7.91 12.36
CA GLU A 76 20.61 9.18 12.50
C GLU A 76 22.13 8.97 12.66
N GLU A 77 22.54 7.98 13.44
CA GLU A 77 23.94 7.55 13.57
C GLU A 77 24.56 7.09 12.23
N ALA A 78 23.75 6.49 11.36
CA ALA A 78 24.14 6.09 10.01
C ALA A 78 24.07 7.24 8.97
N GLY A 79 23.80 8.47 9.41
CA GLY A 79 23.72 9.66 8.56
C GLY A 79 22.38 9.86 7.84
N TRP A 80 21.35 9.11 8.22
CA TRP A 80 20.00 9.21 7.66
C TRP A 80 19.11 10.08 8.53
N LYS A 81 18.48 11.09 7.91
CA LYS A 81 17.53 11.97 8.58
C LYS A 81 16.10 11.57 8.28
N THR A 82 15.29 11.36 9.32
CA THR A 82 13.84 11.13 9.15
C THR A 82 13.16 12.42 8.70
N ILE A 83 12.42 12.35 7.59
CA ILE A 83 11.68 13.50 7.04
C ILE A 83 10.17 13.40 7.22
N TYR A 84 9.63 12.18 7.33
CA TYR A 84 8.20 11.95 7.53
C TYR A 84 7.96 10.52 8.02
N ASN A 85 6.85 10.30 8.72
CA ASN A 85 6.32 8.95 8.96
C ASN A 85 4.87 8.84 8.50
N TYR A 86 4.54 7.73 7.86
CA TYR A 86 3.16 7.40 7.50
C TYR A 86 2.66 6.27 8.41
N ARG A 87 1.60 6.58 9.17
CA ARG A 87 0.91 5.68 10.10
C ARG A 87 1.84 5.08 11.18
N LYS A 88 2.95 5.74 11.51
CA LYS A 88 4.00 5.21 12.41
C LYS A 88 4.52 3.82 12.00
N LYS A 89 4.46 3.52 10.70
CA LYS A 89 4.90 2.25 10.12
C LYS A 89 5.90 2.46 9.00
N TYR A 90 5.68 3.46 8.16
CA TYR A 90 6.62 3.81 7.10
C TYR A 90 7.40 5.05 7.48
N PHE A 91 8.70 4.92 7.64
CA PHE A 91 9.57 6.05 7.92
C PHE A 91 10.34 6.41 6.66
N TYR A 92 10.18 7.65 6.22
CA TYR A 92 10.86 8.21 5.06
C TYR A 92 12.11 8.92 5.54
N PHE A 93 13.23 8.64 4.90
CA PHE A 93 14.53 9.17 5.23
C PHE A 93 15.16 9.90 4.04
N GLU A 94 15.96 10.92 4.34
CA GLU A 94 16.87 11.57 3.38
C GLU A 94 18.31 11.51 3.89
N ALA A 95 19.27 11.42 2.99
CA ALA A 95 20.69 11.46 3.31
C ALA A 95 21.53 12.12 2.19
N PRO A 96 22.76 12.57 2.48
CA PRO A 96 23.73 13.00 1.47
C PRO A 96 24.04 11.88 0.44
N LEU A 97 24.58 12.25 -0.73
CA LEU A 97 24.89 11.29 -1.80
C LEU A 97 25.97 10.26 -1.46
N ASN A 98 26.85 10.57 -0.51
CA ASN A 98 27.91 9.69 -0.04
C ASN A 98 27.49 8.84 1.16
N ALA A 99 26.22 8.92 1.60
CA ALA A 99 25.72 8.08 2.67
C ALA A 99 25.71 6.61 2.25
N SER A 100 25.97 5.73 3.22
CA SER A 100 25.86 4.29 3.04
C SER A 100 24.41 3.89 2.76
N PRO A 101 24.17 2.83 1.97
CA PRO A 101 22.83 2.31 1.76
C PRO A 101 22.12 2.04 3.09
N ILE A 102 20.81 2.31 3.14
CA ILE A 102 20.00 2.15 4.37
C ILE A 102 20.00 0.70 4.90
N TYR A 103 20.25 -0.29 4.04
CA TYR A 103 20.46 -1.69 4.42
C TYR A 103 21.87 -2.14 4.05
N THR A 104 22.57 -2.73 5.03
CA THR A 104 23.94 -3.24 4.87
C THR A 104 24.00 -4.68 4.37
N ASP A 105 22.93 -5.45 4.56
CA ASP A 105 22.83 -6.85 4.21
C ASP A 105 21.44 -7.20 3.59
N PRO A 106 21.37 -8.26 2.76
CA PRO A 106 20.14 -8.65 2.09
C PRO A 106 19.10 -9.31 3.03
N GLN A 107 19.52 -9.82 4.19
CA GLN A 107 18.63 -10.47 5.14
C GLN A 107 17.73 -9.43 5.83
N SER A 108 18.29 -8.35 6.35
CA SER A 108 17.55 -7.23 6.95
C SER A 108 16.53 -6.64 5.98
N TYR A 109 16.92 -6.46 4.71
CA TYR A 109 16.00 -5.97 3.67
C TYR A 109 14.87 -6.97 3.35
N ARG A 110 15.17 -8.27 3.32
CA ARG A 110 14.16 -9.33 3.17
C ARG A 110 13.19 -9.35 4.34
N GLU A 111 13.71 -9.26 5.57
CA GLU A 111 12.90 -9.23 6.79
C GLU A 111 11.94 -8.04 6.79
N ARG A 112 12.41 -6.84 6.41
CA ARG A 112 11.54 -5.68 6.18
C ARG A 112 10.37 -6.00 5.24
N ILE A 113 10.64 -6.60 4.07
CA ILE A 113 9.59 -6.94 3.09
C ILE A 113 8.57 -7.93 3.67
N TYR A 114 9.03 -8.97 4.36
CA TYR A 114 8.13 -9.98 4.90
C TYR A 114 7.31 -9.48 6.09
N LYS A 115 7.91 -8.71 6.99
CA LYS A 115 7.20 -8.05 8.10
C LYS A 115 6.10 -7.14 7.57
N GLU A 116 6.41 -6.38 6.53
CA GLU A 116 5.46 -5.52 5.84
C GLU A 116 4.30 -6.30 5.20
N TRP A 117 4.60 -7.37 4.45
CA TRP A 117 3.59 -8.20 3.81
C TRP A 117 2.68 -8.91 4.80
N SER A 118 3.27 -9.54 5.82
CA SER A 118 2.51 -10.20 6.88
C SER A 118 1.62 -9.20 7.60
N TRP A 119 2.16 -8.05 7.99
CA TRP A 119 1.35 -6.99 8.62
C TRP A 119 0.18 -6.55 7.74
N ALA A 120 0.40 -6.33 6.45
CA ALA A 120 -0.65 -5.90 5.53
C ALA A 120 -1.75 -6.96 5.37
N VAL A 121 -1.37 -8.25 5.24
CA VAL A 121 -2.32 -9.37 5.17
C VAL A 121 -3.11 -9.48 6.48
N PHE A 122 -2.45 -9.51 7.63
CA PHE A 122 -3.15 -9.58 8.92
C PHE A 122 -4.08 -8.40 9.16
N ARG A 123 -3.66 -7.18 8.80
CA ARG A 123 -4.52 -5.99 8.90
C ARG A 123 -5.72 -6.05 7.97
N SER A 124 -5.57 -6.65 6.80
CA SER A 124 -6.67 -6.83 5.86
C SER A 124 -7.77 -7.74 6.41
N LEU A 125 -7.43 -8.74 7.24
CA LEU A 125 -8.40 -9.69 7.82
C LEU A 125 -9.46 -9.02 8.69
N VAL A 126 -9.19 -7.84 9.25
CA VAL A 126 -10.18 -7.08 10.04
C VAL A 126 -11.42 -6.70 9.22
N THR A 127 -11.28 -6.56 7.89
CA THR A 127 -12.40 -6.24 7.00
C THR A 127 -13.33 -7.43 6.75
N PHE A 128 -12.82 -8.66 6.88
CA PHE A 128 -13.58 -9.87 6.61
C PHE A 128 -14.87 -9.99 7.45
N PRO A 129 -14.83 -9.94 8.80
CA PRO A 129 -16.05 -10.06 9.59
C PRO A 129 -17.03 -8.91 9.35
N ILE A 130 -16.54 -7.72 9.00
CA ILE A 130 -17.40 -6.58 8.65
C ILE A 130 -18.18 -6.90 7.37
N GLY A 131 -17.50 -7.42 6.34
CA GLY A 131 -18.15 -7.84 5.10
C GLY A 131 -19.17 -8.96 5.30
N ILE A 132 -18.82 -9.98 6.09
CA ILE A 132 -19.73 -11.08 6.43
C ILE A 132 -20.95 -10.58 7.20
N ALA A 133 -20.78 -9.69 8.18
CA ALA A 133 -21.90 -9.10 8.93
C ALA A 133 -22.86 -8.31 8.03
N MET A 134 -22.33 -7.54 7.06
CA MET A 134 -23.16 -6.81 6.08
C MET A 134 -23.96 -7.77 5.19
N ILE A 135 -23.34 -8.83 4.68
CA ILE A 135 -24.02 -9.83 3.85
C ILE A 135 -25.07 -10.58 4.68
N TYR A 136 -24.74 -10.97 5.91
CA TYR A 136 -25.66 -11.66 6.82
C TYR A 136 -26.88 -10.80 7.15
N LEU A 137 -26.68 -9.51 7.45
CA LEU A 137 -27.77 -8.56 7.68
C LEU A 137 -28.75 -8.54 6.50
N LEU A 138 -28.26 -8.52 5.26
CA LEU A 138 -29.10 -8.50 4.06
C LEU A 138 -29.88 -9.79 3.84
N VAL A 139 -29.33 -10.93 4.26
CA VAL A 139 -30.00 -12.24 4.20
C VAL A 139 -31.16 -12.29 5.19
N ILE A 140 -30.96 -11.85 6.44
CA ILE A 140 -32.01 -11.89 7.46
C ILE A 140 -33.11 -10.86 7.21
N THR A 141 -32.80 -9.69 6.66
CA THR A 141 -33.79 -8.65 6.34
C THR A 141 -34.34 -8.77 4.92
N ARG A 142 -34.34 -9.99 4.35
CA ARG A 142 -34.78 -10.20 2.97
C ARG A 142 -36.28 -10.00 2.76
N GLN A 143 -37.09 -10.40 3.74
CA GLN A 143 -38.55 -10.33 3.67
C GLN A 143 -39.13 -9.07 4.32
N GLU A 144 -38.28 -8.24 4.90
CA GLU A 144 -38.66 -6.96 5.52
C GLU A 144 -39.26 -6.02 4.47
N THR A 145 -40.37 -5.38 4.81
CA THR A 145 -41.03 -4.37 3.98
C THR A 145 -41.24 -3.08 4.78
N GLY A 146 -41.16 -1.93 4.11
CA GLY A 146 -41.39 -0.62 4.76
C GLY A 146 -40.23 -0.09 5.60
N THR A 147 -39.05 -0.75 5.57
CA THR A 147 -37.82 -0.26 6.23
C THR A 147 -36.83 0.28 5.20
N PRO A 148 -35.85 1.12 5.58
CA PRO A 148 -34.79 1.53 4.66
C PRO A 148 -34.01 0.35 4.06
N LEU A 149 -33.96 -0.80 4.76
CA LEU A 149 -33.27 -2.01 4.30
C LEU A 149 -34.02 -2.78 3.21
N SER A 150 -35.30 -2.46 2.97
CA SER A 150 -36.05 -2.99 1.82
C SER A 150 -35.82 -2.16 0.54
N ASN A 151 -35.07 -1.05 0.60
CA ASN A 151 -34.76 -0.25 -0.58
C ASN A 151 -33.67 -0.91 -1.44
N GLU A 152 -33.96 -1.12 -2.73
CA GLU A 152 -33.08 -1.82 -3.67
C GLU A 152 -31.70 -1.18 -3.82
N TRP A 153 -31.61 0.15 -3.86
CA TRP A 153 -30.32 0.85 -3.97
C TRP A 153 -29.48 0.66 -2.70
N ILE A 154 -30.12 0.75 -1.53
CA ILE A 154 -29.45 0.52 -0.25
C ILE A 154 -28.92 -0.93 -0.19
N ARG A 155 -29.74 -1.91 -0.56
CA ARG A 155 -29.33 -3.32 -0.61
C ARG A 155 -28.18 -3.53 -1.59
N PHE A 156 -28.24 -2.93 -2.79
CA PHE A 156 -27.17 -3.01 -3.79
C PHE A 156 -25.83 -2.50 -3.23
N PHE A 157 -25.81 -1.33 -2.61
CA PHE A 157 -24.58 -0.79 -2.02
C PHE A 157 -24.08 -1.64 -0.85
N LEU A 158 -24.98 -2.13 0.01
CA LEU A 158 -24.59 -3.00 1.12
C LEU A 158 -24.03 -4.34 0.62
N TYR A 159 -24.59 -4.93 -0.45
CA TYR A 159 -23.99 -6.10 -1.09
C TYR A 159 -22.62 -5.76 -1.67
N PHE A 160 -22.51 -4.69 -2.46
CA PHE A 160 -21.25 -4.27 -3.08
C PHE A 160 -20.13 -4.08 -2.03
N PHE A 161 -20.38 -3.31 -0.98
CA PHE A 161 -19.40 -3.08 0.08
C PHE A 161 -19.18 -4.31 0.97
N GLY A 162 -20.23 -5.10 1.23
CA GLY A 162 -20.13 -6.36 1.95
C GLY A 162 -19.19 -7.33 1.26
N PHE A 163 -19.35 -7.51 -0.05
CA PHE A 163 -18.46 -8.30 -0.89
C PHE A 163 -17.06 -7.71 -0.96
N LEU A 164 -16.93 -6.40 -1.19
CA LEU A 164 -15.64 -5.73 -1.23
C LEU A 164 -14.84 -6.00 0.05
N PHE A 165 -15.46 -5.89 1.23
CA PHE A 165 -14.81 -6.12 2.51
C PHE A 165 -14.57 -7.61 2.81
N ALA A 166 -15.50 -8.49 2.46
CA ALA A 166 -15.31 -9.94 2.64
C ALA A 166 -14.15 -10.47 1.78
N PHE A 167 -13.97 -9.94 0.56
CA PHE A 167 -12.92 -10.40 -0.36
C PHE A 167 -11.67 -9.52 -0.37
N TRP A 168 -11.63 -8.44 0.42
CA TRP A 168 -10.46 -7.58 0.56
C TRP A 168 -9.18 -8.34 0.96
N PRO A 169 -9.20 -9.28 1.94
CA PRO A 169 -8.01 -10.04 2.30
C PRO A 169 -7.47 -10.91 1.15
N VAL A 170 -8.37 -11.51 0.36
CA VAL A 170 -7.99 -12.30 -0.82
C VAL A 170 -7.26 -11.42 -1.83
N GLY A 171 -7.79 -10.22 -2.10
CA GLY A 171 -7.12 -9.23 -2.96
C GLY A 171 -5.72 -8.87 -2.46
N MET A 172 -5.55 -8.68 -1.15
CA MET A 172 -4.24 -8.40 -0.54
C MET A 172 -3.26 -9.56 -0.69
N ILE A 173 -3.70 -10.80 -0.47
CA ILE A 173 -2.87 -12.01 -0.67
C ILE A 173 -2.44 -12.12 -2.14
N VAL A 174 -3.35 -11.91 -3.09
CA VAL A 174 -3.04 -11.92 -4.52
C VAL A 174 -1.99 -10.87 -4.87
N ASN A 175 -2.10 -9.65 -4.32
CA ASN A 175 -1.09 -8.61 -4.54
C ASN A 175 0.29 -9.02 -4.00
N VAL A 176 0.35 -9.61 -2.80
CA VAL A 176 1.60 -10.11 -2.21
C VAL A 176 2.20 -11.23 -3.06
N LEU A 177 1.41 -12.22 -3.47
CA LEU A 177 1.86 -13.32 -4.34
C LEU A 177 2.33 -12.80 -5.69
N PHE A 178 1.56 -11.90 -6.31
CA PHE A 178 1.93 -11.26 -7.57
C PHE A 178 3.27 -10.52 -7.44
N SER A 179 3.46 -9.75 -6.37
CA SER A 179 4.73 -9.07 -6.10
C SER A 179 5.86 -10.06 -5.88
N ARG A 180 5.65 -11.15 -5.14
CA ARG A 180 6.66 -12.17 -4.90
C ARG A 180 7.10 -12.86 -6.20
N LEU A 181 6.16 -13.16 -7.09
CA LEU A 181 6.43 -13.81 -8.38
C LEU A 181 7.09 -12.86 -9.37
N THR A 182 6.56 -11.65 -9.51
CA THR A 182 7.03 -10.66 -10.50
C THR A 182 8.36 -10.03 -10.11
N TYR A 183 8.57 -9.83 -8.81
CA TYR A 183 9.71 -9.10 -8.25
C TYR A 183 10.55 -9.99 -7.33
N GLY A 184 10.64 -11.29 -7.61
CA GLY A 184 11.39 -12.25 -6.77
C GLY A 184 12.88 -11.90 -6.59
N LYS A 185 13.50 -11.25 -7.59
CA LYS A 185 14.90 -10.79 -7.52
C LYS A 185 15.10 -9.46 -6.77
N ARG A 186 14.03 -8.86 -6.22
CA ARG A 186 14.09 -7.55 -5.53
C ARG A 186 15.18 -7.48 -4.47
N ILE A 187 15.37 -8.55 -3.71
CA ILE A 187 16.34 -8.64 -2.61
C ILE A 187 17.79 -8.48 -3.10
N GLU A 188 18.10 -8.92 -4.33
CA GLU A 188 19.45 -8.79 -4.91
C GLU A 188 19.87 -7.33 -5.10
N PHE A 189 18.91 -6.39 -5.15
CA PHE A 189 19.14 -4.98 -5.41
C PHE A 189 19.11 -4.10 -4.15
N TYR A 190 19.22 -4.67 -2.95
CA TYR A 190 19.13 -3.91 -1.69
C TYR A 190 20.13 -2.74 -1.59
N LYS A 191 21.34 -2.88 -2.17
CA LYS A 191 22.34 -1.79 -2.27
C LYS A 191 22.11 -0.82 -3.42
N GLU A 192 21.33 -1.22 -4.42
CA GLU A 192 21.13 -0.47 -5.67
C GLU A 192 19.63 -0.30 -6.00
N PRO A 193 18.83 0.27 -5.07
CA PRO A 193 17.37 0.34 -5.23
C PRO A 193 16.95 1.12 -6.49
N GLU A 194 17.73 2.11 -6.93
CA GLU A 194 17.45 2.85 -8.16
C GLU A 194 17.54 1.98 -9.43
N LYS A 195 18.44 0.98 -9.45
CA LYS A 195 18.48 0.00 -10.56
C LYS A 195 17.23 -0.86 -10.56
N PHE A 196 16.73 -1.22 -9.38
CA PHE A 196 15.51 -2.00 -9.24
C PHE A 196 14.25 -1.20 -9.61
N ALA A 197 14.19 0.09 -9.24
CA ALA A 197 13.09 0.99 -9.59
C ALA A 197 12.80 1.00 -11.10
N LYS A 198 13.85 0.94 -11.94
CA LYS A 198 13.71 0.88 -13.41
C LYS A 198 13.05 -0.42 -13.92
N LYS A 199 13.10 -1.49 -13.13
CA LYS A 199 12.46 -2.78 -13.44
C LYS A 199 10.98 -2.81 -13.03
N GLN A 200 10.56 -1.94 -12.13
CA GLN A 200 9.16 -1.86 -11.68
C GLN A 200 8.27 -1.27 -12.79
N ARG A 201 7.27 -2.03 -13.22
CA ARG A 201 6.33 -1.65 -14.29
C ARG A 201 4.91 -1.48 -13.73
N LYS A 202 4.72 -0.46 -12.88
CA LYS A 202 3.46 -0.20 -12.17
C LYS A 202 2.21 -0.27 -13.06
N ILE A 203 2.21 0.37 -14.24
CA ILE A 203 1.04 0.40 -15.13
C ILE A 203 0.67 -1.02 -15.62
N ARG A 204 1.68 -1.78 -16.08
CA ARG A 204 1.49 -3.18 -16.50
C ARG A 204 0.91 -4.00 -15.35
N ASP A 205 1.48 -3.86 -14.16
CA ASP A 205 1.06 -4.64 -12.99
C ASP A 205 -0.38 -4.35 -12.59
N VAL A 206 -0.78 -3.07 -12.60
CA VAL A 206 -2.17 -2.67 -12.34
C VAL A 206 -3.11 -3.31 -13.36
N ILE A 207 -2.77 -3.30 -14.66
CA ILE A 207 -3.59 -3.93 -15.70
C ILE A 207 -3.71 -5.45 -15.45
N ILE A 208 -2.60 -6.13 -15.15
CA ILE A 208 -2.63 -7.58 -14.88
C ILE A 208 -3.50 -7.89 -13.65
N LEU A 209 -3.32 -7.14 -12.56
CA LEU A 209 -4.10 -7.31 -11.34
C LEU A 209 -5.59 -7.01 -11.56
N MET A 210 -5.94 -6.05 -12.43
CA MET A 210 -7.33 -5.80 -12.83
C MET A 210 -7.92 -7.00 -13.58
N ILE A 211 -7.17 -7.62 -14.50
CA ILE A 211 -7.61 -8.81 -15.22
C ILE A 211 -7.82 -9.99 -14.26
N ILE A 212 -6.87 -10.24 -13.36
CA ILE A 212 -6.98 -11.28 -12.33
C ILE A 212 -8.20 -11.01 -11.43
N GLY A 213 -8.37 -9.77 -10.97
CA GLY A 213 -9.52 -9.34 -10.18
C GLY A 213 -10.85 -9.56 -10.88
N GLY A 214 -10.95 -9.18 -12.16
CA GLY A 214 -12.14 -9.39 -12.98
C GLY A 214 -12.49 -10.87 -13.14
N PHE A 215 -11.48 -11.72 -13.41
CA PHE A 215 -11.67 -13.16 -13.51
C PHE A 215 -12.15 -13.77 -12.19
N MET A 216 -11.50 -13.45 -11.07
CA MET A 216 -11.91 -13.92 -9.74
C MET A 216 -13.33 -13.45 -9.39
N GLY A 217 -13.65 -12.20 -9.65
CA GLY A 217 -15.00 -11.65 -9.44
C GLY A 217 -16.06 -12.39 -10.25
N GLY A 218 -15.77 -12.70 -11.52
CA GLY A 218 -16.63 -13.51 -12.38
C GLY A 218 -16.86 -14.93 -11.83
N CYS A 219 -15.80 -15.62 -11.40
CA CYS A 219 -15.91 -16.94 -10.79
C CYS A 219 -16.74 -16.92 -9.49
N ILE A 220 -16.51 -15.93 -8.62
CA ILE A 220 -17.27 -15.76 -7.38
C ILE A 220 -18.75 -15.53 -7.70
N SER A 221 -19.05 -14.62 -8.64
CA SER A 221 -20.43 -14.35 -9.04
C SER A 221 -21.12 -15.60 -9.61
N PHE A 222 -20.44 -16.37 -10.45
CA PHE A 222 -20.97 -17.60 -11.03
C PHE A 222 -21.29 -18.66 -9.96
N LEU A 223 -20.36 -18.89 -9.04
CA LEU A 223 -20.54 -19.83 -7.91
C LEU A 223 -21.72 -19.40 -7.03
N MET A 224 -21.86 -18.10 -6.77
CA MET A 224 -22.94 -17.58 -5.94
C MET A 224 -24.31 -17.74 -6.59
N ILE A 225 -24.44 -17.49 -7.90
CA ILE A 225 -25.70 -17.76 -8.61
C ILE A 225 -26.09 -19.23 -8.48
N HIS A 226 -25.14 -20.16 -8.53
CA HIS A 226 -25.42 -21.59 -8.43
C HIS A 226 -25.65 -22.08 -6.99
N LEU A 227 -24.94 -21.51 -6.01
CA LEU A 227 -25.03 -21.91 -4.60
C LEU A 227 -26.21 -21.23 -3.87
N LEU A 228 -26.45 -19.95 -4.15
CA LEU A 228 -27.51 -19.15 -3.54
C LEU A 228 -28.71 -18.97 -4.45
N GLY A 229 -28.68 -19.32 -5.73
CA GLY A 229 -29.88 -19.28 -6.59
C GLY A 229 -31.02 -20.21 -6.13
N ASN A 230 -30.74 -21.13 -5.21
CA ASN A 230 -31.76 -21.93 -4.53
C ASN A 230 -32.22 -21.33 -3.17
N LEU A 231 -31.57 -20.26 -2.70
CA LEU A 231 -31.82 -19.56 -1.42
C LEU A 231 -32.25 -18.09 -1.62
N LEU A 232 -31.99 -17.52 -2.80
CA LEU A 232 -32.50 -16.26 -3.36
C LEU A 232 -33.70 -16.61 -4.25
#